data_AF-A0AAD6KCU5-F1
#
_entry.id   AF-A0AAD6KCU5-F1
#
_cell.length_a   1.000
_cell.length_b   1.000
_cell.length_c   1.000
_cell.angle_alpha   90.00
_cell.angle_beta   90.00
_cell.angle_gamma   90.00
#
_symmetry.space_group_name_H-M   'P 1'
#
loop_
_entity.id
_entity.type
_entity.pdbx_description
1 polymer ?
#
loop_
_entity_poly.entity_id
_entity_poly.type
_entity_poly.pdbx_seq_one_letter_code
_entity_poly.pdbx_strand_id
1 'polypeptide(L)'
;MSWNKISIVEAGALEPIISFLKSQNSILREYATASLLTLSASTINKPVISATGAIPLLVDILRNGNSQAKVDSVMALSNLSTHSDNLDIMLKTNPIPSIVSLLKTCKKSSKIAEKCCALIESLVCFHEGRTVLTSEQGGILAVVEVLENGSLQSREYAVGALLTLCQSDRFKYREPILGEGVIPGLLELTVQGTPKSQSRAQALLRLLRNATYPRSELQPDTLENIVCNIISQIDADEQSGKAKKMLAEMVQVSMEQSLRQLQQRALVCTPTPNDLPISSCTSEVSSK
;
A
#
# COMPACT_ATOMS: atom_id res chain seq x y z
N MET A 1 -20.87 8.05 -27.27
CA MET A 1 -21.26 8.56 -25.93
C MET A 1 -20.40 9.72 -25.39
N SER A 2 -19.28 10.12 -26.02
CA SER A 2 -18.52 11.32 -25.56
C SER A 2 -19.16 12.65 -25.98
N TRP A 3 -19.80 12.69 -27.14
CA TRP A 3 -20.38 13.92 -27.71
C TRP A 3 -21.42 14.57 -26.80
N ASN A 4 -22.36 13.81 -26.23
CA ASN A 4 -23.39 14.36 -25.33
C ASN A 4 -22.78 15.13 -24.15
N LYS A 5 -21.66 14.66 -23.60
CA LYS A 5 -20.99 15.33 -22.47
C LYS A 5 -20.42 16.68 -22.88
N ILE A 6 -19.91 16.78 -24.11
CA ILE A 6 -19.36 18.01 -24.67
C ILE A 6 -20.50 18.99 -24.94
N SER A 7 -21.57 18.54 -25.60
CA SER A 7 -22.73 19.38 -25.92
C SER A 7 -23.43 19.92 -24.67
N ILE A 8 -23.48 19.16 -23.57
CA ILE A 8 -24.01 19.67 -22.29
C ILE A 8 -23.18 20.85 -21.76
N VAL A 9 -21.84 20.77 -21.86
CA VAL A 9 -20.96 21.86 -21.43
C VAL A 9 -21.09 23.06 -22.37
N GLU A 10 -21.13 22.83 -23.69
CA GLU A 10 -21.32 23.87 -24.70
C GLU A 10 -22.68 24.58 -24.57
N ALA A 11 -23.71 23.87 -24.09
CA ALA A 11 -25.02 24.44 -23.78
C ALA A 11 -25.06 25.29 -22.49
N GLY A 12 -23.91 25.53 -21.83
CA GLY A 12 -23.82 26.40 -20.66
C GLY A 12 -24.14 25.74 -19.32
N ALA A 13 -24.19 24.40 -19.25
CA ALA A 13 -24.59 23.71 -18.02
C ALA A 13 -23.62 23.90 -16.83
N LEU A 14 -22.37 24.30 -17.07
CA LEU A 14 -21.38 24.41 -16.00
C LEU A 14 -21.72 25.51 -14.99
N GLU A 15 -22.19 26.68 -15.41
CA GLU A 15 -22.47 27.78 -14.49
C GLU A 15 -23.53 27.41 -13.42
N PRO A 16 -24.71 26.86 -13.79
CA PRO A 16 -25.66 26.35 -12.81
C PRO A 16 -25.08 25.25 -11.91
N ILE A 17 -24.30 24.32 -12.47
CA ILE A 17 -23.66 23.24 -11.69
C ILE A 17 -22.71 23.81 -10.64
N ILE A 18 -21.88 24.80 -11.00
CA ILE A 18 -20.97 25.46 -10.05
C ILE A 18 -21.74 26.24 -8.98
N SER A 19 -22.85 26.89 -9.34
CA SER A 19 -23.74 27.51 -8.36
C SER A 19 -24.28 26.50 -7.34
N PHE A 20 -24.68 25.31 -7.78
CA PHE A 20 -25.16 24.24 -6.90
C PHE A 20 -24.07 23.65 -5.99
N LEU A 21 -22.81 23.56 -6.43
CA LEU A 21 -21.70 23.15 -5.57
C LEU A 21 -21.43 24.12 -4.42
N LYS A 22 -21.74 25.41 -4.61
CA LYS A 22 -21.60 26.47 -3.60
C LYS A 22 -22.82 26.59 -2.67
N SER A 23 -23.90 25.85 -2.96
CA SER A 23 -25.13 25.87 -2.16
C SER A 23 -24.91 25.29 -0.77
N GLN A 24 -25.67 25.76 0.22
CA GLN A 24 -25.73 25.12 1.55
C GLN A 24 -26.57 23.83 1.56
N ASN A 25 -27.31 23.56 0.48
CA ASN A 25 -28.10 22.35 0.36
C ASN A 25 -27.21 21.16 -0.05
N SER A 26 -27.04 20.20 0.87
CA SER A 26 -26.21 19.02 0.68
C SER A 26 -26.64 18.15 -0.51
N ILE A 27 -27.95 18.07 -0.78
CA ILE A 27 -28.51 17.30 -1.90
C ILE A 27 -28.13 17.96 -3.24
N LEU A 28 -28.23 19.29 -3.32
CA LEU A 28 -27.80 20.02 -4.53
C LEU A 28 -26.30 19.86 -4.77
N ARG A 29 -25.48 19.93 -3.72
CA ARG A 29 -24.04 19.69 -3.82
C ARG A 29 -23.73 18.28 -4.32
N GLU A 30 -24.44 17.27 -3.81
CA GLU A 30 -24.27 15.88 -4.23
C GLU A 30 -24.61 15.70 -5.72
N TYR A 31 -25.78 16.15 -6.17
CA TYR A 31 -26.16 16.06 -7.58
C TYR A 31 -25.24 16.85 -8.51
N ALA A 32 -24.77 18.02 -8.07
CA ALA A 32 -23.80 18.80 -8.83
C ALA A 32 -22.45 18.08 -8.94
N THR A 33 -22.02 17.40 -7.87
CA THR A 33 -20.79 16.60 -7.85
C THR A 33 -20.90 15.41 -8.80
N ALA A 34 -22.01 14.67 -8.75
CA ALA A 34 -22.27 13.54 -9.66
C ALA A 34 -22.33 13.99 -11.13
N SER A 35 -22.89 15.17 -11.40
CA SER A 35 -22.90 15.78 -12.72
C SER A 35 -21.48 16.09 -13.20
N LEU A 36 -20.65 16.73 -12.36
CA LEU A 36 -19.24 16.99 -12.68
C LEU A 36 -18.42 15.70 -12.87
N LEU A 37 -18.67 14.66 -12.08
CA LEU A 37 -18.07 13.34 -12.28
C LEU A 37 -18.36 12.84 -13.71
N THR A 38 -19.61 12.90 -14.14
CA THR A 38 -20.02 12.45 -15.47
C THR A 38 -19.35 13.27 -16.59
N LEU A 39 -19.33 14.59 -16.45
CA LEU A 39 -18.79 15.51 -17.45
C LEU A 39 -17.26 15.49 -17.52
N SER A 40 -16.57 15.36 -16.39
CA SER A 40 -15.10 15.32 -16.30
C SER A 40 -14.46 14.10 -16.96
N ALA A 41 -15.25 13.04 -17.20
CA ALA A 41 -14.79 11.87 -17.94
C ALA A 41 -14.47 12.17 -19.42
N SER A 42 -14.95 13.30 -19.98
CA SER A 42 -14.56 13.77 -21.31
C SER A 42 -13.24 14.54 -21.24
N THR A 43 -12.24 14.17 -22.04
CA THR A 43 -10.95 14.88 -22.12
C THR A 43 -11.12 16.35 -22.53
N ILE A 44 -12.06 16.63 -23.44
CA ILE A 44 -12.36 17.96 -23.95
C ILE A 44 -12.95 18.86 -22.87
N ASN A 45 -13.73 18.31 -21.93
CA ASN A 45 -14.39 19.10 -20.90
C ASN A 45 -13.46 19.48 -19.74
N LYS A 46 -12.38 18.72 -19.50
CA LYS A 46 -11.48 18.92 -18.35
C LYS A 46 -10.95 20.36 -18.22
N PRO A 47 -10.34 20.97 -19.25
CA PRO A 47 -9.85 22.35 -19.14
C PRO A 47 -10.98 23.35 -18.88
N VAL A 48 -12.14 23.16 -19.52
CA VAL A 48 -13.31 24.04 -19.35
C VAL A 48 -13.86 23.95 -17.92
N ILE A 49 -14.02 22.73 -17.40
CA ILE A 49 -14.48 22.50 -16.02
C ILE A 49 -13.50 23.15 -15.03
N SER A 50 -12.19 22.96 -15.21
CA SER A 50 -11.19 23.54 -14.31
C SER A 50 -11.20 25.06 -14.30
N ALA A 51 -11.38 25.69 -15.46
CA ALA A 51 -11.47 27.14 -15.60
C ALA A 51 -12.64 27.75 -14.81
N THR A 52 -13.69 26.97 -14.50
CA THR A 52 -14.82 27.44 -13.68
C THR A 52 -14.54 27.50 -12.17
N GLY A 53 -13.36 27.06 -11.72
CA GLY A 53 -13.03 26.95 -10.30
C GLY A 53 -13.65 25.72 -9.61
N ALA A 54 -13.99 24.68 -10.37
CA ALA A 54 -14.59 23.46 -9.85
C ALA A 54 -13.67 22.69 -8.88
N ILE A 55 -12.35 22.70 -9.12
CA ILE A 55 -11.39 21.88 -8.35
C ILE A 55 -11.41 22.21 -6.85
N PRO A 56 -11.25 23.48 -6.41
CA PRO A 56 -11.38 23.81 -4.99
C PRO A 56 -12.70 23.38 -4.35
N LEU A 57 -13.82 23.50 -5.07
CA LEU A 57 -15.14 23.12 -4.57
C LEU A 57 -15.26 21.60 -4.41
N LEU A 58 -14.73 20.82 -5.37
CA LEU A 58 -14.68 19.38 -5.27
C LEU A 58 -13.82 18.94 -4.07
N VAL A 59 -12.67 19.58 -3.83
CA VAL A 59 -11.82 19.26 -2.68
C VAL A 59 -12.50 19.61 -1.35
N ASP A 60 -13.27 20.71 -1.29
CA ASP A 60 -14.13 20.99 -0.13
C ASP A 60 -15.17 19.88 0.10
N ILE A 61 -15.83 19.41 -0.97
CA ILE A 61 -16.79 18.30 -0.89
C ILE A 61 -16.11 16.99 -0.47
N LEU A 62 -14.89 16.73 -0.92
CA LEU A 62 -14.11 15.57 -0.51
C LEU A 62 -13.81 15.60 1.01
N ARG A 63 -13.64 16.80 1.58
CA ARG A 63 -13.41 17.02 3.01
C ARG A 63 -14.70 16.91 3.83
N ASN A 64 -15.73 17.63 3.39
CA ASN A 64 -16.89 17.99 4.20
C ASN A 64 -18.22 17.37 3.72
N GLY A 65 -18.23 16.71 2.57
CA GLY A 65 -19.43 16.09 1.98
C GLY A 65 -19.89 14.83 2.72
N ASN A 66 -21.08 14.36 2.37
CA ASN A 66 -21.56 13.05 2.81
C ASN A 66 -20.78 11.92 2.10
N SER A 67 -21.01 10.66 2.48
CA SER A 67 -20.27 9.51 1.96
C SER A 67 -20.30 9.43 0.42
N GLN A 68 -21.46 9.63 -0.20
CA GLN A 68 -21.60 9.52 -1.65
C GLN A 68 -20.92 10.70 -2.36
N ALA A 69 -21.13 11.92 -1.88
CA ALA A 69 -20.51 13.12 -2.44
C ALA A 69 -18.97 13.09 -2.34
N LYS A 70 -18.41 12.53 -1.26
CA LYS A 70 -16.95 12.32 -1.14
C LYS A 70 -16.42 11.35 -2.20
N VAL A 71 -17.14 10.25 -2.43
CA VAL A 71 -16.80 9.27 -3.46
C VAL A 71 -16.87 9.89 -4.85
N ASP A 72 -17.96 10.58 -5.18
CA ASP A 72 -18.12 11.20 -6.49
C ASP A 72 -17.08 12.31 -6.72
N SER A 73 -16.75 13.06 -5.66
CA SER A 73 -15.71 14.08 -5.71
C SER A 73 -14.33 13.49 -6.02
N VAL A 74 -13.89 12.44 -5.32
CA VAL A 74 -12.57 11.84 -5.60
C VAL A 74 -12.52 11.24 -7.01
N MET A 75 -13.63 10.69 -7.49
CA MET A 75 -13.71 10.17 -8.86
C MET A 75 -13.63 11.31 -9.90
N ALA A 76 -14.30 12.44 -9.66
CA ALA A 76 -14.24 13.61 -10.54
C ALA A 76 -12.83 14.22 -10.54
N LEU A 77 -12.21 14.37 -9.36
CA LEU A 77 -10.84 14.86 -9.22
C LEU A 77 -9.85 13.94 -9.93
N SER A 78 -9.99 12.61 -9.80
CA SER A 78 -9.16 11.65 -10.52
C SER A 78 -9.32 11.75 -12.05
N ASN A 79 -10.52 12.05 -12.56
CA ASN A 79 -10.69 12.31 -13.99
C ASN A 79 -10.01 13.61 -14.42
N LEU A 80 -10.19 14.68 -13.66
CA LEU A 80 -9.61 16.00 -13.93
C LEU A 80 -8.07 15.97 -13.85
N SER A 81 -7.47 15.16 -12.97
CA SER A 81 -6.02 15.10 -12.77
C SER A 81 -5.26 14.54 -13.98
N THR A 82 -5.95 13.89 -14.92
CA THR A 82 -5.35 13.40 -16.18
C THR A 82 -5.07 14.51 -17.19
N HIS A 83 -5.46 15.75 -16.90
CA HIS A 83 -4.99 16.94 -17.60
C HIS A 83 -3.95 17.63 -16.72
N SER A 84 -2.70 17.72 -17.19
CA SER A 84 -1.53 18.12 -16.40
C SER A 84 -1.71 19.46 -15.68
N ASP A 85 -2.34 20.42 -16.34
CA ASP A 85 -2.46 21.80 -15.87
C ASP A 85 -3.39 21.90 -14.64
N ASN A 86 -4.21 20.86 -14.41
CA ASN A 86 -5.06 20.77 -13.23
C ASN A 86 -4.30 20.38 -11.96
N LEU A 87 -3.14 19.75 -12.07
CA LEU A 87 -2.41 19.21 -10.93
C LEU A 87 -1.89 20.32 -10.01
N ASP A 88 -1.42 21.44 -10.58
CA ASP A 88 -0.99 22.61 -9.81
C ASP A 88 -2.15 23.22 -8.99
N ILE A 89 -3.33 23.34 -9.61
CA ILE A 89 -4.55 23.83 -8.94
C ILE A 89 -4.96 22.87 -7.81
N MET A 90 -4.90 21.55 -8.06
CA MET A 90 -5.20 20.55 -7.05
C MET A 90 -4.24 20.62 -5.87
N LEU A 91 -2.94 20.71 -6.10
CA LEU A 91 -1.94 20.77 -5.02
C LEU A 91 -2.18 21.95 -4.07
N LYS A 92 -2.48 23.13 -4.62
CA LYS A 92 -2.84 24.34 -3.85
C LYS A 92 -4.04 24.17 -2.91
N THR A 93 -4.91 23.19 -3.18
CA THR A 93 -6.10 22.91 -2.35
C THR A 93 -5.87 21.81 -1.30
N ASN A 94 -4.67 21.22 -1.27
CA ASN A 94 -4.25 20.18 -0.33
C ASN A 94 -5.26 19.02 -0.18
N PRO A 95 -5.50 18.20 -1.23
CA PRO A 95 -6.50 17.14 -1.20
C PRO A 95 -6.03 15.87 -0.49
N ILE A 96 -4.71 15.67 -0.35
CA ILE A 96 -4.11 14.40 0.11
C ILE A 96 -4.65 13.93 1.47
N PRO A 97 -4.78 14.76 2.52
CA PRO A 97 -5.34 14.31 3.80
C PRO A 97 -6.75 13.72 3.66
N SER A 98 -7.60 14.33 2.83
CA SER A 98 -8.96 13.83 2.59
C SER A 98 -8.97 12.55 1.75
N ILE A 99 -8.04 12.40 0.80
CA ILE A 99 -7.86 11.16 0.04
C ILE A 99 -7.40 10.03 0.97
N VAL A 100 -6.42 10.28 1.85
CA VAL A 100 -5.93 9.32 2.84
C VAL A 100 -7.04 8.90 3.80
N SER A 101 -7.83 9.86 4.29
CA SER A 101 -9.01 9.56 5.11
C SER A 101 -10.00 8.64 4.40
N LEU A 102 -10.24 8.84 3.09
CA LEU A 102 -11.14 7.99 2.31
C LEU A 102 -10.55 6.60 2.08
N LEU A 103 -9.23 6.49 1.86
CA LEU A 103 -8.54 5.22 1.76
C LEU A 103 -8.63 4.40 3.05
N LYS A 104 -8.57 5.05 4.23
CA LYS A 104 -8.71 4.37 5.53
C LYS A 104 -10.08 3.70 5.72
N THR A 105 -11.13 4.24 5.12
CA THR A 105 -12.51 3.75 5.31
C THR A 105 -13.03 2.88 4.16
N CYS A 106 -12.48 3.00 2.95
CA CYS A 106 -12.96 2.25 1.80
C CYS A 106 -12.34 0.84 1.71
N LYS A 107 -13.04 -0.09 1.04
CA LYS A 107 -12.47 -1.40 0.68
C LYS A 107 -11.28 -1.19 -0.28
N LYS A 108 -10.10 -1.73 0.05
CA LYS A 108 -8.87 -1.55 -0.74
C LYS A 108 -9.00 -2.10 -2.18
N SER A 109 -9.80 -3.14 -2.38
CA SER A 109 -10.08 -3.70 -3.71
C SER A 109 -11.12 -2.91 -4.53
N SER A 110 -11.66 -1.80 -4.01
CA SER A 110 -12.74 -1.05 -4.65
C SER A 110 -12.25 -0.09 -5.73
N LYS A 111 -13.20 0.37 -6.57
CA LYS A 111 -12.93 1.44 -7.54
C LYS A 111 -12.57 2.77 -6.87
N ILE A 112 -13.03 3.00 -5.64
CA ILE A 112 -12.70 4.19 -4.86
C ILE A 112 -11.20 4.19 -4.54
N ALA A 113 -10.68 3.08 -4.01
CA ALA A 113 -9.26 2.92 -3.71
C ALA A 113 -8.39 3.07 -4.97
N GLU A 114 -8.82 2.48 -6.08
CA GLU A 114 -8.15 2.67 -7.38
C GLU A 114 -8.04 4.15 -7.77
N LYS A 115 -9.14 4.91 -7.68
CA LYS A 115 -9.16 6.33 -8.04
C LYS A 115 -8.38 7.21 -7.07
N CYS A 116 -8.43 6.89 -5.78
CA CYS A 116 -7.61 7.54 -4.76
C CYS A 116 -6.11 7.35 -5.05
N CYS A 117 -5.68 6.11 -5.30
CA CYS A 117 -4.27 5.82 -5.60
C CYS A 117 -3.81 6.39 -6.95
N ALA A 118 -4.67 6.40 -7.97
CA ALA A 118 -4.36 7.06 -9.25
C ALA A 118 -4.12 8.58 -9.07
N LEU A 119 -4.96 9.22 -8.25
CA LEU A 119 -4.81 10.63 -7.92
C LEU A 119 -3.55 10.87 -7.08
N ILE A 120 -3.28 10.04 -6.07
CA ILE A 120 -2.03 10.11 -5.29
C ILE A 120 -0.80 9.94 -6.20
N GLU A 121 -0.75 8.93 -7.07
CA GLU A 121 0.36 8.72 -8.00
C GLU A 121 0.62 9.98 -8.85
N SER A 122 -0.45 10.64 -9.31
CA SER A 122 -0.33 11.89 -10.09
C SER A 122 0.22 13.05 -9.26
N LEU A 123 -0.21 13.18 -8.00
CA LEU A 123 0.19 14.29 -7.12
C LEU A 123 1.62 14.13 -6.57
N VAL A 124 2.08 12.91 -6.32
CA VAL A 124 3.45 12.67 -5.82
C VAL A 124 4.53 12.85 -6.89
N CYS A 125 4.15 13.10 -8.15
CA CYS A 125 5.08 13.62 -9.16
C CYS A 125 5.65 15.00 -8.76
N PHE A 126 4.97 15.73 -7.87
CA PHE A 126 5.40 17.05 -7.38
C PHE A 126 5.95 16.98 -5.95
N HIS A 127 6.93 17.84 -5.63
CA HIS A 127 7.57 17.86 -4.30
C HIS A 127 6.57 18.10 -3.16
N GLU A 128 5.61 19.01 -3.38
CA GLU A 128 4.56 19.31 -2.42
C GLU A 128 3.71 18.07 -2.12
N GLY A 129 3.24 17.37 -3.16
CA GLY A 129 2.46 16.15 -2.99
C GLY A 129 3.21 15.04 -2.25
N ARG A 130 4.51 14.86 -2.53
CA ARG A 130 5.36 13.92 -1.78
C ARG A 130 5.48 14.29 -0.31
N THR A 131 5.75 15.57 -0.03
CA THR A 131 5.94 16.04 1.34
C THR A 131 4.66 15.89 2.15
N VAL A 132 3.51 16.30 1.60
CA VAL A 132 2.22 16.18 2.27
C VAL A 132 1.85 14.71 2.52
N LEU A 133 2.02 13.82 1.53
CA LEU A 133 1.69 12.40 1.71
C LEU A 133 2.53 11.74 2.80
N THR A 134 3.82 12.06 2.88
CA THR A 134 4.72 11.49 3.90
C THR A 134 4.48 12.09 5.28
N SER A 135 4.09 13.36 5.38
CA SER A 135 3.79 13.99 6.68
C SER A 135 2.38 13.67 7.20
N GLU A 136 1.45 13.28 6.33
CA GLU A 136 0.09 12.93 6.72
C GLU A 136 0.09 11.63 7.52
N GLN A 137 -0.56 11.65 8.70
CA GLN A 137 -0.58 10.50 9.60
C GLN A 137 -1.21 9.27 8.91
N GLY A 138 -0.43 8.20 8.77
CA GLY A 138 -0.85 6.98 8.07
C GLY A 138 -1.03 7.16 6.56
N GLY A 139 -0.46 8.21 5.96
CA GLY A 139 -0.50 8.44 4.51
C GLY A 139 0.24 7.36 3.74
N ILE A 140 1.46 7.02 4.15
CA ILE A 140 2.24 5.91 3.56
C ILE A 140 1.57 4.57 3.83
N LEU A 141 1.16 4.30 5.08
CA LEU A 141 0.42 3.09 5.45
C LEU A 141 -0.80 2.87 4.54
N ALA A 142 -1.63 3.90 4.33
CA ALA A 142 -2.82 3.78 3.49
C ALA A 142 -2.50 3.34 2.04
N VAL A 143 -1.36 3.78 1.50
CA VAL A 143 -0.88 3.35 0.16
C VAL A 143 -0.34 1.93 0.19
N VAL A 144 0.40 1.55 1.25
CA VAL A 144 0.91 0.18 1.44
C VAL A 144 -0.25 -0.82 1.57
N GLU A 145 -1.28 -0.51 2.36
CA GLU A 145 -2.46 -1.37 2.49
C GLU A 145 -3.20 -1.58 1.15
N VAL A 146 -3.22 -0.58 0.27
CA VAL A 146 -3.76 -0.74 -1.10
C VAL A 146 -2.83 -1.57 -1.97
N LEU A 147 -1.52 -1.44 -1.81
CA LEU A 147 -0.54 -2.28 -2.52
C LEU A 147 -0.69 -3.76 -2.16
N GLU A 148 -1.05 -4.07 -0.92
CA GLU A 148 -1.25 -5.44 -0.44
C GLU A 148 -2.63 -6.00 -0.82
N ASN A 149 -3.70 -5.24 -0.55
CA ASN A 149 -5.07 -5.75 -0.58
C ASN A 149 -5.92 -5.17 -1.72
N GLY A 150 -5.29 -4.46 -2.66
CA GLY A 150 -5.95 -3.77 -3.75
C GLY A 150 -6.35 -4.66 -4.93
N SER A 151 -7.17 -4.12 -5.83
CA SER A 151 -7.32 -4.65 -7.18
C SER A 151 -6.01 -4.51 -7.96
N LEU A 152 -5.81 -5.31 -9.01
CA LEU A 152 -4.62 -5.22 -9.88
C LEU A 152 -4.29 -3.78 -10.29
N GLN A 153 -5.31 -3.01 -10.67
CA GLN A 153 -5.14 -1.61 -11.09
C GLN A 153 -4.74 -0.70 -9.93
N SER A 154 -5.38 -0.84 -8.76
CA SER A 154 -5.05 -0.03 -7.58
C SER A 154 -3.65 -0.35 -7.03
N ARG A 155 -3.22 -1.62 -7.07
CA ARG A 155 -1.88 -2.06 -6.69
C ARG A 155 -0.83 -1.48 -7.64
N GLU A 156 -1.11 -1.42 -8.95
CA GLU A 156 -0.22 -0.79 -9.93
C GLU A 156 -0.03 0.71 -9.66
N TYR A 157 -1.09 1.42 -9.29
CA TYR A 157 -1.02 2.82 -8.88
C TYR A 157 -0.26 3.01 -7.56
N ALA A 158 -0.55 2.18 -6.56
CA ALA A 158 0.11 2.23 -5.25
C ALA A 158 1.64 2.02 -5.39
N VAL A 159 2.08 0.99 -6.11
CA VAL A 159 3.52 0.76 -6.34
C VAL A 159 4.16 1.89 -7.15
N GLY A 160 3.42 2.50 -8.09
CA GLY A 160 3.87 3.67 -8.83
C GLY A 160 4.14 4.89 -7.95
N ALA A 161 3.22 5.16 -7.00
CA ALA A 161 3.38 6.25 -6.05
C ALA A 161 4.60 6.02 -5.13
N LEU A 162 4.73 4.82 -4.55
CA LEU A 162 5.86 4.47 -3.67
C LEU A 162 7.20 4.47 -4.40
N LEU A 163 7.23 4.01 -5.66
CA LEU A 163 8.42 4.07 -6.50
C LEU A 163 8.84 5.51 -6.76
N THR A 164 7.90 6.39 -7.09
CA THR A 164 8.16 7.82 -7.34
C THR A 164 8.75 8.49 -6.10
N LEU A 165 8.24 8.18 -4.91
CA LEU A 165 8.81 8.64 -3.64
C LEU A 165 10.27 8.16 -3.48
N CYS A 166 10.54 6.86 -3.63
CA CYS A 166 11.87 6.28 -3.44
C CYS A 166 12.92 6.72 -4.48
N GLN A 167 12.48 7.09 -5.69
CA GLN A 167 13.31 7.66 -6.74
C GLN A 167 13.65 9.13 -6.46
N SER A 168 12.76 9.85 -5.78
CA SER A 168 12.93 11.29 -5.54
C SER A 168 13.99 11.60 -4.48
N ASP A 169 13.96 10.89 -3.35
CA ASP A 169 14.92 11.09 -2.26
C ASP A 169 15.08 9.81 -1.44
N ARG A 170 16.32 9.35 -1.30
CA ARG A 170 16.67 8.14 -0.55
C ARG A 170 16.36 8.31 0.93
N PHE A 171 16.83 9.40 1.54
CA PHE A 171 16.83 9.58 2.99
C PHE A 171 15.46 10.01 3.51
N LYS A 172 14.71 10.74 2.69
CA LYS A 172 13.40 11.27 3.11
C LYS A 172 12.27 10.24 3.07
N TYR A 173 12.29 9.31 2.10
CA TYR A 173 11.10 8.51 1.79
C TYR A 173 11.26 6.99 1.99
N ARG A 174 12.47 6.43 1.88
CA ARG A 174 12.63 4.97 1.90
C ARG A 174 12.42 4.36 3.28
N GLU A 175 12.93 5.01 4.33
CA GLU A 175 12.79 4.53 5.70
C GLU A 175 11.33 4.52 6.16
N PRO A 176 10.53 5.59 5.96
CA PRO A 176 9.10 5.55 6.27
C PRO A 176 8.35 4.44 5.50
N ILE A 177 8.68 4.23 4.23
CA ILE A 177 8.07 3.17 3.41
C ILE A 177 8.44 1.76 3.92
N LEU A 178 9.67 1.57 4.40
CA LEU A 178 10.10 0.31 5.03
C LEU A 178 9.44 0.10 6.39
N GLY A 179 9.32 1.17 7.20
CA GLY A 179 8.69 1.14 8.52
C GLY A 179 7.24 0.69 8.48
N GLU A 180 6.52 1.00 7.39
CA GLU A 180 5.13 0.55 7.16
C GLU A 180 5.03 -0.87 6.60
N GLY A 181 6.15 -1.61 6.47
CA GLY A 181 6.12 -3.04 6.15
C GLY A 181 5.88 -3.41 4.69
N VAL A 182 6.23 -2.56 3.73
CA VAL A 182 5.90 -2.74 2.29
C VAL A 182 6.44 -4.02 1.60
N ILE A 183 7.45 -4.68 2.16
CA ILE A 183 8.24 -5.71 1.47
C ILE A 183 7.43 -6.96 1.06
N PRO A 184 6.59 -7.58 1.92
CA PRO A 184 5.81 -8.76 1.54
C PRO A 184 4.88 -8.46 0.36
N GLY A 185 4.16 -7.34 0.41
CA GLY A 185 3.28 -6.91 -0.68
C GLY A 185 4.02 -6.70 -2.01
N LEU A 186 5.24 -6.17 -1.97
CA LEU A 186 6.07 -6.01 -3.18
C LEU A 186 6.52 -7.34 -3.75
N LEU A 187 6.97 -8.28 -2.91
CA LEU A 187 7.38 -9.61 -3.33
C LEU A 187 6.22 -10.35 -4.00
N GLU A 188 5.03 -10.31 -3.39
CA GLU A 188 3.83 -10.89 -3.99
C GLU A 188 3.49 -10.22 -5.34
N LEU A 189 3.57 -8.89 -5.40
CA LEU A 189 3.29 -8.13 -6.62
C LEU A 189 4.27 -8.43 -7.76
N THR A 190 5.50 -8.91 -7.49
CA THR A 190 6.42 -9.37 -8.53
C THR A 190 5.95 -10.64 -9.25
N VAL A 191 5.06 -11.41 -8.63
CA VAL A 191 4.54 -12.67 -9.18
C VAL A 191 3.10 -12.50 -9.67
N GLN A 192 2.25 -11.84 -8.88
CA GLN A 192 0.80 -11.75 -9.12
C GLN A 192 0.35 -10.41 -9.71
N GLY A 193 1.29 -9.50 -10.02
CA GLY A 193 1.00 -8.19 -10.59
C GLY A 193 0.71 -8.20 -12.10
N THR A 194 0.29 -7.04 -12.63
CA THR A 194 0.34 -6.76 -14.06
C THR A 194 1.80 -6.66 -14.52
N PRO A 195 2.12 -6.81 -15.82
CA PRO A 195 3.50 -6.66 -16.31
C PRO A 195 4.14 -5.33 -15.87
N LYS A 196 3.36 -4.26 -15.85
CA LYS A 196 3.80 -2.94 -15.41
C LYS A 196 3.99 -2.86 -13.89
N SER A 197 3.10 -3.43 -13.09
CA SER A 197 3.26 -3.43 -11.63
C SER A 197 4.41 -4.34 -11.18
N GLN A 198 4.65 -5.47 -11.86
CA GLN A 198 5.79 -6.37 -11.62
C GLN A 198 7.12 -5.64 -11.86
N SER A 199 7.26 -4.97 -13.00
CA SER A 199 8.44 -4.15 -13.34
C SER A 199 8.71 -3.09 -12.27
N ARG A 200 7.67 -2.34 -11.87
CA ARG A 200 7.76 -1.31 -10.84
C ARG A 200 8.09 -1.87 -9.46
N ALA A 201 7.51 -3.01 -9.08
CA ALA A 201 7.79 -3.67 -7.81
C ALA A 201 9.25 -4.12 -7.73
N GLN A 202 9.79 -4.73 -8.79
CA GLN A 202 11.21 -5.10 -8.87
C GLN A 202 12.13 -3.86 -8.77
N ALA A 203 11.79 -2.77 -9.45
CA ALA A 203 12.55 -1.53 -9.36
C ALA A 203 12.53 -0.95 -7.93
N LEU A 204 11.37 -0.93 -7.28
CA LEU A 204 11.22 -0.43 -5.92
C LEU A 204 11.99 -1.31 -4.92
N LEU A 205 11.91 -2.64 -5.02
CA LEU A 205 12.70 -3.55 -4.19
C LEU A 205 14.21 -3.31 -4.31
N ARG A 206 14.73 -3.01 -5.52
CA ARG A 206 16.14 -2.65 -5.71
C ARG A 206 16.51 -1.36 -4.99
N LEU A 207 15.65 -0.34 -5.02
CA LEU A 207 15.88 0.93 -4.31
C LEU A 207 15.84 0.75 -2.79
N LEU A 208 14.91 -0.07 -2.29
CA LEU A 208 14.74 -0.36 -0.86
C LEU A 208 15.86 -1.25 -0.32
N ARG A 209 16.38 -2.20 -1.11
CA ARG A 209 17.54 -3.01 -0.74
C ARG A 209 18.79 -2.16 -0.49
N ASN A 210 18.94 -1.06 -1.22
CA ASN A 210 20.06 -0.13 -1.01
C ASN A 210 19.83 0.80 0.21
N ALA A 211 18.71 0.67 0.92
CA ALA A 211 18.42 1.43 2.14
C ALA A 211 18.78 0.65 3.42
N THR A 212 19.03 -0.66 3.35
CA THR A 212 19.45 -1.45 4.52
C THR A 212 20.89 -1.08 4.91
N TYR A 213 20.98 -0.14 5.86
CA TYR A 213 22.16 0.35 6.56
C TYR A 213 23.22 1.05 5.67
N PRO A 214 23.86 2.15 6.14
CA PRO A 214 25.28 2.22 5.87
C PRO A 214 25.82 0.95 6.55
N ARG A 215 26.30 -0.04 5.78
CA ARG A 215 27.46 -0.76 6.30
C ARG A 215 28.36 0.37 6.75
N SER A 216 28.67 0.46 8.05
CA SER A 216 29.86 1.19 8.44
C SER A 216 30.89 0.75 7.40
N GLU A 217 31.31 1.66 6.53
CA GLU A 217 32.50 1.44 5.75
C GLU A 217 33.53 1.25 6.86
N LEU A 218 33.73 0.00 7.27
CA LEU A 218 34.92 -0.39 7.98
C LEU A 218 35.98 0.12 7.03
N GLN A 219 36.65 1.21 7.42
CA GLN A 219 37.75 1.74 6.64
C GLN A 219 38.62 0.54 6.28
N PRO A 220 39.18 0.47 5.06
CA PRO A 220 40.00 -0.67 4.63
C PRO A 220 40.97 -1.12 5.73
N ASP A 221 41.55 -0.14 6.42
CA ASP A 221 42.43 -0.25 7.57
C ASP A 221 41.81 -0.99 8.77
N THR A 222 40.52 -0.81 9.06
CA THR A 222 39.82 -1.53 10.14
C THR A 222 39.62 -3.01 9.79
N LEU A 223 39.30 -3.30 8.53
CA LEU A 223 39.14 -4.67 8.04
C LEU A 223 40.50 -5.38 8.01
N GLU A 224 41.54 -4.68 7.56
CA GLU A 224 42.92 -5.16 7.57
C GLU A 224 43.42 -5.39 9.00
N ASN A 225 43.14 -4.48 9.94
CA ASN A 225 43.48 -4.66 11.35
C ASN A 225 42.72 -5.82 12.01
N ILE A 226 41.46 -6.06 11.65
CA ILE A 226 40.70 -7.22 12.13
C ILE A 226 41.30 -8.51 11.57
N VAL A 227 41.64 -8.54 10.28
CA VAL A 227 42.26 -9.71 9.62
C VAL A 227 43.64 -9.99 10.20
N CYS A 228 44.48 -8.97 10.39
CA CYS A 228 45.79 -9.10 11.02
C CYS A 228 45.67 -9.60 12.46
N ASN A 229 44.72 -9.08 13.26
CA ASN A 229 44.48 -9.57 14.63
C ASN A 229 44.03 -11.03 14.64
N ILE A 230 43.18 -11.45 13.70
CA ILE A 230 42.74 -12.84 13.59
C ILE A 230 43.92 -13.74 13.20
N ILE A 231 44.74 -13.33 12.23
CA ILE A 231 45.94 -14.08 11.82
C ILE A 231 46.94 -14.19 12.98
N SER A 232 47.15 -13.11 13.74
CA SER A 232 48.01 -13.12 14.93
C SER A 232 47.45 -13.93 16.10
N GLN A 233 46.14 -14.16 16.16
CA GLN A 233 45.48 -15.02 17.15
C GLN A 233 45.36 -16.48 16.72
N ILE A 234 45.74 -16.80 15.48
CA ILE A 234 45.75 -18.19 14.95
C ILE A 234 47.09 -18.87 15.21
N ASP A 235 48.10 -18.16 15.73
CA ASP A 235 49.32 -18.81 16.18
C ASP A 235 49.08 -19.61 17.47
N ALA A 236 49.40 -20.91 17.35
CA ALA A 236 49.52 -21.95 18.38
C ALA A 236 48.21 -22.58 18.94
N ASP A 237 47.62 -23.47 18.14
CA ASP A 237 47.23 -24.87 18.44
C ASP A 237 46.39 -25.25 19.69
N GLU A 238 46.04 -24.34 20.61
CA GLU A 238 45.35 -24.71 21.88
C GLU A 238 43.83 -24.37 21.89
N GLN A 239 43.38 -23.41 21.07
CA GLN A 239 41.99 -22.93 21.06
C GLN A 239 41.04 -23.80 20.21
N SER A 240 41.57 -24.45 19.16
CA SER A 240 40.81 -25.30 18.22
C SER A 240 40.21 -26.53 18.92
N GLY A 241 40.94 -27.09 19.90
CA GLY A 241 40.47 -28.22 20.71
C GLY A 241 39.29 -27.85 21.62
N LYS A 242 39.33 -26.68 22.26
CA LYS A 242 38.25 -26.19 23.14
C LYS A 242 36.97 -25.89 22.36
N ALA A 243 37.08 -25.26 21.19
CA ALA A 243 35.93 -24.96 20.34
C ALA A 243 35.26 -26.22 19.80
N LYS A 244 36.04 -27.22 19.35
CA LYS A 244 35.51 -28.52 18.93
C LYS A 244 34.82 -29.27 20.08
N LYS A 245 35.37 -29.19 21.30
CA LYS A 245 34.78 -29.81 22.49
C LYS A 245 33.45 -29.17 22.89
N MET A 246 33.36 -27.83 22.90
CA MET A 246 32.10 -27.12 23.18
C MET A 246 31.02 -27.42 22.13
N LEU A 247 31.39 -27.52 20.85
CA LEU A 247 30.45 -27.90 19.79
C LEU A 247 29.90 -29.33 19.99
N ALA A 248 30.76 -30.27 20.36
CA ALA A 248 30.35 -31.64 20.65
C ALA A 248 29.39 -31.71 21.85
N GLU A 249 29.68 -30.97 22.93
CA GLU A 249 28.84 -30.89 24.12
C GLU A 249 27.47 -30.26 23.80
N MET A 250 27.42 -29.20 22.99
CA MET A 250 26.15 -28.58 22.57
C MET A 250 25.26 -29.53 21.76
N VAL A 251 25.84 -30.29 20.83
CA VAL A 251 25.10 -31.27 20.01
C VAL A 251 24.53 -32.37 20.90
N GLN A 252 25.32 -32.87 21.85
CA GLN A 252 24.88 -33.92 22.79
C GLN A 252 23.70 -33.46 23.66
N VAL A 253 23.78 -32.25 24.24
CA VAL A 253 22.71 -31.68 25.06
C VAL A 253 21.42 -31.50 24.25
N SER A 254 21.52 -31.05 23.00
CA SER A 254 20.36 -30.87 22.11
C SER A 254 19.68 -32.20 21.76
N MET A 255 20.47 -33.26 21.55
CA MET A 255 19.95 -34.60 21.30
C MET A 255 19.22 -35.17 22.52
N GLU A 256 19.77 -35.03 23.72
CA GLU A 256 19.14 -35.51 24.96
C GLU A 256 17.83 -34.79 25.26
N GLN A 257 17.77 -33.47 25.05
CA GLN A 257 16.54 -32.70 25.22
C GLN A 257 15.44 -33.14 24.24
N SER A 258 15.83 -33.39 22.99
CA SER A 258 14.92 -33.86 21.95
C SER A 258 14.38 -35.26 22.26
N LEU A 259 15.23 -36.16 22.77
CA LEU A 259 14.81 -37.51 23.19
C LEU A 259 13.85 -37.46 24.38
N ARG A 260 14.11 -36.61 25.37
CA ARG A 260 13.21 -36.42 26.53
C ARG A 260 11.84 -35.88 26.12
N GLN A 261 11.80 -34.91 25.20
CA GLN A 261 10.54 -34.39 24.66
C GLN A 261 9.75 -35.46 23.90
N LEU A 262 10.43 -36.31 23.14
CA LEU A 262 9.81 -37.42 22.42
C LEU A 262 9.22 -38.48 23.37
N GLN A 263 9.96 -38.81 24.44
CA GLN A 263 9.50 -39.73 25.49
C GLN A 263 8.31 -39.17 26.27
N GLN A 264 8.34 -37.87 26.63
CA GLN A 264 7.20 -37.21 27.29
C GLN A 264 5.94 -37.20 26.42
N ARG A 265 6.08 -36.96 25.11
CA ARG A 265 4.95 -37.05 24.17
C ARG A 265 4.42 -38.48 24.04
N ALA A 266 5.28 -39.48 24.04
CA ALA A 266 4.88 -40.89 23.99
C ALA A 266 4.09 -41.33 25.25
N LEU A 267 4.44 -40.80 26.42
CA LEU A 267 3.74 -41.07 27.69
C LEU A 267 2.34 -40.44 27.79
N VAL A 268 2.06 -39.38 27.04
CA VAL A 268 0.72 -38.73 27.00
C VAL A 268 -0.25 -39.47 26.06
N CYS A 269 0.26 -40.35 25.19
CA CYS A 269 -0.54 -41.07 24.19
C CYS A 269 -0.92 -42.51 24.57
N THR A 270 -0.84 -42.92 25.84
CA THR A 270 -1.44 -44.20 26.27
C THR A 270 -2.94 -44.00 26.51
N PRO A 271 -3.84 -44.62 25.72
CA PRO A 271 -5.28 -44.48 25.93
C PRO A 271 -5.70 -45.17 27.24
N THR A 272 -6.48 -44.47 28.05
CA THR A 272 -7.21 -45.05 29.19
C THR A 272 -8.36 -45.94 28.70
N PRO A 273 -8.74 -47.04 29.38
CA PRO A 273 -9.58 -48.11 28.82
C PRO A 273 -11.07 -47.81 28.58
N ASN A 274 -11.52 -46.55 28.58
CA ASN A 274 -12.95 -46.21 28.64
C ASN A 274 -13.59 -45.70 27.34
N ASP A 275 -12.85 -45.55 26.24
CA ASP A 275 -13.43 -45.08 24.97
C ASP A 275 -13.53 -46.20 23.93
N LEU A 276 -14.55 -47.05 24.08
CA LEU A 276 -15.09 -47.88 22.98
C LEU A 276 -16.58 -47.49 22.78
N PRO A 277 -17.00 -47.05 21.58
CA PRO A 277 -18.41 -46.91 21.27
C PRO A 277 -19.03 -48.28 20.92
N ILE A 278 -20.09 -48.63 21.63
CA ILE A 278 -20.98 -49.76 21.36
C ILE A 278 -21.71 -49.51 20.04
N SER A 279 -21.69 -50.49 19.13
CA SER A 279 -22.49 -50.51 17.91
C SER A 279 -23.97 -50.73 18.23
N SER A 280 -24.87 -50.00 17.56
CA SER A 280 -26.23 -50.46 17.32
C SER A 280 -26.73 -49.99 15.95
N CYS A 281 -26.70 -50.91 14.98
CA CYS A 281 -27.50 -50.84 13.77
C CYS A 281 -28.97 -51.12 14.12
N THR A 282 -29.89 -50.26 13.70
CA THR A 282 -31.27 -50.67 13.40
C THR A 282 -31.76 -49.95 12.14
N SER A 283 -31.99 -50.78 11.13
CA SER A 283 -32.76 -50.52 9.93
C SER A 283 -34.25 -50.45 10.25
N GLU A 284 -34.97 -49.45 9.72
CA GLU A 284 -36.42 -49.59 9.48
C GLU A 284 -36.82 -48.98 8.13
N VAL A 285 -37.46 -49.84 7.34
CA VAL A 285 -38.18 -49.62 6.10
C VAL A 285 -39.57 -49.09 6.45
N SER A 286 -40.11 -48.12 5.69
CA SER A 286 -41.56 -48.00 5.58
C SER A 286 -41.97 -47.50 4.20
N SER A 287 -42.98 -48.19 3.68
CA SER A 287 -43.48 -48.16 2.32
C SER A 287 -44.81 -47.40 2.28
N LYS A 288 -44.95 -46.46 1.33
CA LYS A 288 -46.09 -46.26 0.40
C LYS A 288 -46.01 -44.90 -0.26
#